data_AF-A0A1F9D6M5-F1
#
_entry.id   AF-A0A1F9D6M5-F1
#
_cell.length_a   1.000
_cell.length_b   1.000
_cell.length_c   1.000
_cell.angle_alpha   90.00
_cell.angle_beta   90.00
_cell.angle_gamma   90.00
#
_symmetry.space_group_name_H-M   'P 1'
#
loop_
_entity.id
_entity.type
_entity.pdbx_description
1 polymer ?
#
loop_
_entity_poly.entity_id
_entity_poly.type
_entity_poly.pdbx_seq_one_letter_code
_entity_poly.pdbx_strand_id
1 'polypeptide(L)'
;GEEIDKKEPGLFEDLVMKGKGDEVCLLFYTSGTTALPKGALLSHYNMLTMGLNLMRVDPYFETDDFVSYLPFAWIGEQMMSISCGIQAGFTVNFPEEPETAQENIREIGPHVMFAPPRVYEQMVRNVQVKYLDASWSKRRAYELAMKIGYHVADLEFSKKSIPWYWKALDFLASMGVHKKLKDHLGLSRIRDTYTGGAAMGPDHFRFFHAIGVNLKQIYGQTEIAGISVLHRDGDIKFDTVGTPIPETEVKITPEGEIISRSPSVFQGYYKMVEETTKTLRDGWLHSGDTGFIDAEGHLVVFDRTKDVMTLSDGTKFAPQYLETRLKFSPYIKDVWAIGDSRPYVTSVICIDYSVVGNWAEARNIAYTSYPELSQMPEIYELVKKEIIQMNKDLPPVAKIKKFVNLYKEFDADDEELTRTRKLRRAFVEERYKNIVNGLYSDTQNVHMDTNITYEDGRVIHIKTDLKVLEVPQ
;
A
#
# COMPACT_ATOMS: atom_id res chain seq x y z
N GLY A 1 -37.80 9.28 18.45
CA GLY A 1 -37.84 10.38 17.49
C GLY A 1 -39.20 11.04 17.53
N GLU A 2 -40.16 10.51 16.76
CA GLU A 2 -41.49 11.12 16.55
C GLU A 2 -42.28 11.43 17.83
N GLU A 3 -42.25 10.56 18.85
CA GLU A 3 -42.94 10.82 20.11
C GLU A 3 -42.34 11.98 20.91
N ILE A 4 -41.02 12.15 20.83
CA ILE A 4 -40.31 13.25 21.50
C ILE A 4 -40.57 14.55 20.74
N ASP A 5 -40.52 14.52 19.41
CA ASP A 5 -40.81 15.68 18.56
C ASP A 5 -42.24 16.21 18.74
N LYS A 6 -43.22 15.31 18.96
CA LYS A 6 -44.59 15.71 19.32
C LYS A 6 -44.71 16.32 20.72
N LYS A 7 -43.87 15.89 21.68
CA LYS A 7 -43.90 16.36 23.07
C LYS A 7 -43.14 17.67 23.25
N GLU A 8 -42.04 17.84 22.52
CA GLU A 8 -41.13 18.98 22.58
C GLU A 8 -40.80 19.45 21.15
N PRO A 9 -41.76 20.08 20.44
CA PRO A 9 -41.51 20.59 19.09
C PRO A 9 -40.37 21.61 19.09
N GLY A 10 -39.41 21.47 18.18
CA GLY A 10 -38.23 22.35 18.08
C GLY A 10 -37.02 21.90 18.92
N LEU A 11 -37.16 20.86 19.76
CA LEU A 11 -36.04 20.35 20.56
C LEU A 11 -34.87 19.88 19.69
N PHE A 12 -35.16 19.28 18.53
CA PHE A 12 -34.12 18.84 17.60
C PHE A 12 -33.28 20.02 17.11
N GLU A 13 -33.93 21.06 16.59
CA GLU A 13 -33.27 22.28 16.11
C GLU A 13 -32.50 22.96 17.25
N ASP A 14 -33.09 23.06 18.45
CA ASP A 14 -32.43 23.64 19.61
C ASP A 14 -31.17 22.87 20.03
N LEU A 15 -31.20 21.53 19.96
CA LEU A 15 -30.04 20.68 20.25
C LEU A 15 -28.96 20.83 19.18
N VAL A 16 -29.34 20.91 17.90
CA VAL A 16 -28.40 21.16 16.80
C VAL A 16 -27.73 22.53 16.96
N MET A 17 -28.50 23.57 17.28
CA MET A 17 -28.02 24.95 17.43
C MET A 17 -27.17 25.17 18.69
N LYS A 18 -27.25 24.27 19.68
CA LYS A 18 -26.36 24.29 20.86
C LYS A 18 -24.93 23.85 20.53
N GLY A 19 -24.76 22.97 19.56
CA GLY A 19 -23.46 22.45 19.17
C GLY A 19 -22.64 23.48 18.37
N LYS A 20 -21.32 23.33 18.38
CA LYS A 20 -20.41 24.14 17.55
C LYS A 20 -19.47 23.25 16.76
N GLY A 21 -19.06 23.72 15.58
CA GLY A 21 -18.17 22.97 14.69
C GLY A 21 -16.78 22.69 15.31
N ASP A 22 -16.30 23.56 16.19
CA ASP A 22 -15.02 23.42 16.89
C ASP A 22 -15.08 22.47 18.11
N GLU A 23 -16.23 21.91 18.44
CA GLU A 23 -16.33 20.90 19.49
C GLU A 23 -15.79 19.54 19.00
N VAL A 24 -15.10 18.83 19.90
CA VAL A 24 -14.58 17.49 19.64
C VAL A 24 -15.74 16.55 19.35
N CYS A 25 -15.70 15.89 18.18
CA CYS A 25 -16.67 14.89 17.78
C CYS A 25 -16.09 13.47 17.79
N LEU A 26 -14.77 13.33 17.64
CA LEU A 26 -14.12 12.04 17.48
C LEU A 26 -12.82 11.96 18.29
N LEU A 27 -12.58 10.77 18.85
CA LEU A 27 -11.35 10.41 19.53
C LEU A 27 -10.73 9.21 18.81
N PHE A 28 -9.66 9.42 18.05
CA PHE A 28 -8.98 8.38 17.29
C PHE A 28 -7.70 7.92 17.96
N TYR A 29 -7.64 6.64 18.36
CA TYR A 29 -6.43 6.08 18.93
C TYR A 29 -5.42 5.71 17.84
N THR A 30 -4.21 6.25 17.95
CA THR A 30 -3.08 5.93 17.07
C THR A 30 -2.00 5.17 17.83
N SER A 31 -1.44 4.14 17.20
CA SER A 31 -0.24 3.46 17.69
C SER A 31 0.98 4.34 17.37
N GLY A 32 1.29 5.26 18.29
CA GLY A 32 2.55 5.99 18.27
C GLY A 32 3.75 5.05 18.45
N THR A 33 4.97 5.56 18.28
CA THR A 33 6.20 4.78 18.55
C THR A 33 6.38 4.43 20.03
N THR A 34 5.59 5.05 20.90
CA THR A 34 5.48 4.73 22.33
C THR A 34 4.41 3.67 22.52
N ALA A 35 4.66 2.63 23.32
CA ALA A 35 3.78 1.47 23.49
C ALA A 35 2.34 1.77 23.98
N LEU A 36 2.01 3.02 24.32
CA LEU A 36 0.68 3.48 24.69
C LEU A 36 -0.01 4.21 23.52
N PRO A 37 -1.22 3.81 23.12
CA PRO A 37 -2.00 4.50 22.11
C PRO A 37 -2.29 5.96 22.48
N LYS A 38 -2.20 6.87 21.51
CA LYS A 38 -2.50 8.30 21.68
C LYS A 38 -3.87 8.61 21.09
N GLY A 39 -4.76 9.25 21.85
CA GLY A 39 -6.10 9.61 21.36
C GLY A 39 -6.11 10.98 20.70
N ALA A 40 -6.10 11.06 19.38
CA ALA A 40 -6.24 12.30 18.61
C ALA A 40 -7.67 12.87 18.73
N LEU A 41 -7.77 14.13 19.14
CA LEU A 41 -9.04 14.86 19.29
C LEU A 41 -9.37 15.60 18.00
N LEU A 42 -10.43 15.16 17.32
CA LEU A 42 -10.89 15.75 16.07
C LEU A 42 -12.25 16.42 16.28
N SER A 43 -12.39 17.65 15.76
CA SER A 43 -13.65 18.39 15.78
C SER A 43 -14.47 18.16 14.51
N HIS A 44 -15.75 18.54 14.54
CA HIS A 44 -16.58 18.53 13.33
C HIS A 44 -15.99 19.41 12.23
N TYR A 45 -15.42 20.56 12.59
CA TYR A 45 -14.78 21.48 11.66
C TYR A 45 -13.56 20.85 10.99
N ASN A 46 -12.71 20.12 11.73
CA ASN A 46 -11.55 19.44 11.16
C ASN A 46 -11.99 18.43 10.09
N MET A 47 -12.97 17.59 10.44
CA MET A 47 -13.48 16.51 9.60
C MET A 47 -14.21 17.06 8.35
N LEU A 48 -15.15 17.99 8.52
CA LEU A 48 -15.91 18.54 7.41
C LEU A 48 -15.03 19.34 6.43
N THR A 49 -14.07 20.12 6.95
CA THR A 49 -13.14 20.87 6.11
C THR A 49 -12.21 19.93 5.34
N MET A 50 -11.82 18.78 5.93
CA MET A 50 -11.06 17.75 5.23
C MET A 50 -11.85 17.22 4.03
N GLY A 51 -13.09 16.78 4.27
CA GLY A 51 -13.96 16.27 3.21
C GLY A 51 -14.22 17.30 2.11
N LEU A 52 -14.47 18.56 2.48
CA LEU A 52 -14.65 19.65 1.52
C LEU A 52 -13.41 19.85 0.65
N ASN A 53 -12.22 19.88 1.25
CA ASN A 53 -10.97 20.11 0.51
C ASN A 53 -10.61 18.94 -0.40
N LEU A 54 -10.89 17.69 0.01
CA LEU A 54 -10.78 16.53 -0.87
C LEU A 54 -11.71 16.65 -2.08
N MET A 55 -12.99 16.96 -1.84
CA MET A 55 -14.00 17.08 -2.90
C MET A 55 -13.81 18.30 -3.81
N ARG A 56 -13.03 19.30 -3.39
CA ARG A 56 -12.58 20.40 -4.26
C ARG A 56 -11.52 19.97 -5.26
N VAL A 57 -10.79 18.89 -4.97
CA VAL A 57 -9.84 18.29 -5.92
C VAL A 57 -10.57 17.27 -6.79
N ASP A 58 -11.25 16.32 -6.16
CA ASP A 58 -11.95 15.22 -6.82
C ASP A 58 -13.44 15.25 -6.41
N PRO A 59 -14.34 15.85 -7.22
CA PRO A 59 -15.73 16.03 -6.86
C PRO A 59 -16.49 14.72 -6.68
N TYR A 60 -17.34 14.66 -5.65
CA TYR A 60 -18.28 13.57 -5.40
C TYR A 60 -19.73 14.02 -5.63
N PHE A 61 -20.58 13.08 -5.99
CA PHE A 61 -21.97 13.32 -6.39
C PHE A 61 -22.92 12.44 -5.59
N GLU A 62 -24.15 12.89 -5.39
CA GLU A 62 -25.21 12.12 -4.72
C GLU A 62 -25.51 10.76 -5.40
N THR A 63 -25.23 10.65 -6.70
CA THR A 63 -25.37 9.42 -7.49
C THR A 63 -24.19 8.46 -7.37
N ASP A 64 -23.13 8.85 -6.65
CA ASP A 64 -21.98 7.99 -6.47
C ASP A 64 -22.30 6.84 -5.51
N ASP A 65 -21.56 5.75 -5.72
CA ASP A 65 -21.54 4.58 -4.85
C ASP A 65 -20.13 4.48 -4.28
N PHE A 66 -20.03 4.48 -2.95
CA PHE A 66 -18.80 4.26 -2.22
C PHE A 66 -18.88 2.94 -1.46
N VAL A 67 -17.80 2.15 -1.49
CA VAL A 67 -17.71 0.90 -0.71
C VAL A 67 -16.90 1.15 0.55
N SER A 68 -17.60 1.16 1.69
CA SER A 68 -17.05 1.30 3.04
C SER A 68 -16.65 -0.07 3.59
N TYR A 69 -15.46 -0.54 3.23
CA TYR A 69 -14.94 -1.82 3.72
C TYR A 69 -13.81 -1.66 4.74
N LEU A 70 -13.28 -0.45 4.96
CA LEU A 70 -12.28 -0.25 6.01
C LEU A 70 -12.99 -0.17 7.36
N PRO A 71 -12.31 -0.51 8.47
CA PRO A 71 -12.87 -0.32 9.79
C PRO A 71 -13.17 1.16 10.06
N PHE A 72 -14.34 1.46 10.64
CA PHE A 72 -14.69 2.83 11.09
C PHE A 72 -13.76 3.39 12.17
N ALA A 73 -12.96 2.52 12.79
CA ALA A 73 -11.88 2.90 13.70
C ALA A 73 -10.66 3.50 12.96
N TRP A 74 -10.64 3.51 11.63
CA TRP A 74 -9.60 4.16 10.83
C TRP A 74 -10.09 5.52 10.35
N ILE A 75 -9.25 6.53 10.50
CA ILE A 75 -9.61 7.92 10.17
C ILE A 75 -10.04 8.08 8.71
N GLY A 76 -9.43 7.33 7.79
CA GLY A 76 -9.77 7.41 6.37
C GLY A 76 -11.21 6.95 6.07
N GLU A 77 -11.73 5.98 6.81
CA GLU A 77 -13.14 5.57 6.66
C GLU A 77 -14.10 6.65 7.16
N GLN A 78 -13.82 7.29 8.30
CA GLN A 78 -14.61 8.42 8.79
C GLN A 78 -14.55 9.63 7.85
N MET A 79 -13.38 9.89 7.28
CA MET A 79 -13.19 10.96 6.31
C MET A 79 -14.05 10.71 5.06
N MET A 80 -14.03 9.49 4.51
CA MET A 80 -14.85 9.14 3.34
C MET A 80 -16.34 9.07 3.70
N SER A 81 -16.72 8.14 4.57
CA SER A 81 -18.13 7.81 4.85
C SER A 81 -18.90 8.90 5.60
N ILE A 82 -18.26 9.58 6.56
CA ILE A 82 -18.94 10.62 7.36
C ILE A 82 -18.67 12.00 6.78
N SER A 83 -17.40 12.37 6.58
CA SER A 83 -17.08 13.75 6.21
C SER A 83 -17.47 14.05 4.76
N CYS A 84 -17.10 13.19 3.83
CA CYS A 84 -17.51 13.35 2.43
C CYS A 84 -18.95 12.89 2.23
N GLY A 85 -19.35 11.75 2.81
CA GLY A 85 -20.69 11.16 2.63
C GLY A 85 -21.82 12.09 3.06
N ILE A 86 -21.73 12.74 4.23
CA ILE A 86 -22.79 13.67 4.68
C ILE A 86 -22.85 14.93 3.79
N GLN A 87 -21.73 15.39 3.26
CA GLN A 87 -21.66 16.60 2.44
C GLN A 87 -22.07 16.37 0.98
N ALA A 88 -21.72 15.22 0.40
CA ALA A 88 -22.02 14.88 -0.99
C ALA A 88 -23.32 14.09 -1.17
N GLY A 89 -23.78 13.38 -0.13
CA GLY A 89 -25.00 12.58 -0.17
C GLY A 89 -24.91 11.28 -0.99
N PHE A 90 -23.70 10.77 -1.25
CA PHE A 90 -23.51 9.50 -1.98
C PHE A 90 -23.92 8.29 -1.14
N THR A 91 -24.17 7.16 -1.81
CA THR A 91 -24.54 5.91 -1.13
C THR A 91 -23.30 5.23 -0.54
N VAL A 92 -23.32 5.01 0.78
CA VAL A 92 -22.30 4.25 1.51
C VAL A 92 -22.72 2.79 1.57
N ASN A 93 -22.01 1.93 0.86
CA ASN A 93 -22.28 0.50 0.77
C ASN A 93 -21.32 -0.29 1.66
N PHE A 94 -21.85 -1.21 2.47
CA PHE A 94 -21.07 -2.04 3.39
C PHE A 94 -21.01 -3.46 2.84
N PRO A 95 -19.81 -4.07 2.73
CA PRO A 95 -19.70 -5.51 2.52
C PRO A 95 -20.37 -6.29 3.64
N GLU A 96 -20.84 -7.49 3.32
CA GLU A 96 -21.48 -8.36 4.31
C GLU A 96 -20.46 -8.86 5.34
N GLU A 97 -19.28 -9.27 4.88
CA GLU A 97 -18.17 -9.75 5.70
C GLU A 97 -16.82 -9.36 5.03
N PRO A 98 -15.70 -9.30 5.77
CA PRO A 98 -14.39 -9.03 5.19
C PRO A 98 -13.99 -9.97 4.05
N GLU A 99 -14.39 -11.24 4.13
CA GLU A 99 -14.10 -12.28 3.14
C GLU A 99 -14.90 -12.08 1.84
N THR A 100 -16.10 -11.50 1.91
CA THR A 100 -16.98 -11.26 0.76
C THR A 100 -16.74 -9.88 0.11
N ALA A 101 -15.87 -9.05 0.71
CA ALA A 101 -15.61 -7.69 0.26
C ALA A 101 -15.29 -7.56 -1.24
N GLN A 102 -14.48 -8.47 -1.81
CA GLN A 102 -14.14 -8.41 -3.23
C GLN A 102 -15.35 -8.72 -4.15
N GLU A 103 -16.23 -9.62 -3.73
CA GLU A 103 -17.45 -9.95 -4.46
C GLU A 103 -18.45 -8.79 -4.36
N ASN A 104 -18.62 -8.20 -3.18
CA ASN A 104 -19.48 -7.03 -2.99
C ASN A 104 -18.96 -5.81 -3.76
N ILE A 105 -17.65 -5.54 -3.77
CA ILE A 105 -17.05 -4.47 -4.61
C ILE A 105 -17.45 -4.66 -6.07
N ARG A 106 -17.46 -5.90 -6.56
CA ARG A 106 -17.86 -6.21 -7.94
C ARG A 106 -19.35 -6.00 -8.19
N GLU A 107 -20.21 -6.41 -7.26
CA GLU A 107 -21.66 -6.24 -7.37
C GLU A 107 -22.05 -4.76 -7.31
N ILE A 108 -21.48 -4.02 -6.36
CA ILE A 108 -21.72 -2.59 -6.16
C ILE A 108 -21.16 -1.79 -7.33
N GLY A 109 -19.96 -2.14 -7.82
CA GLY A 109 -19.28 -1.41 -8.89
C GLY A 109 -19.12 0.08 -8.54
N PRO A 110 -18.34 0.43 -7.51
CA PRO A 110 -18.27 1.79 -6.98
C PRO A 110 -17.81 2.85 -8.00
N HIS A 111 -18.20 4.09 -7.72
CA HIS A 111 -17.69 5.29 -8.39
C HIS A 111 -16.45 5.85 -7.68
N VAL A 112 -16.38 5.68 -6.36
CA VAL A 112 -15.27 6.11 -5.51
C VAL A 112 -14.82 4.96 -4.61
N MET A 113 -13.51 4.75 -4.48
CA MET A 113 -12.97 3.69 -3.62
C MET A 113 -11.65 4.13 -2.97
N PHE A 114 -11.55 3.99 -1.66
CA PHE A 114 -10.32 4.21 -0.90
C PHE A 114 -9.85 2.91 -0.26
N ALA A 115 -8.59 2.52 -0.51
CA ALA A 115 -8.07 1.22 -0.13
C ALA A 115 -6.57 1.25 0.18
N PRO A 116 -6.06 0.51 1.18
CA PRO A 116 -4.63 0.35 1.36
C PRO A 116 -4.00 -0.41 0.18
N PRO A 117 -2.68 -0.24 -0.07
CA PRO A 117 -1.96 -0.89 -1.17
C PRO A 117 -2.23 -2.38 -1.30
N ARG A 118 -2.29 -3.09 -0.17
CA ARG A 118 -2.52 -4.54 -0.12
C ARG A 118 -3.76 -5.00 -0.89
N VAL A 119 -4.84 -4.21 -0.91
CA VAL A 119 -6.06 -4.59 -1.64
C VAL A 119 -5.84 -4.52 -3.15
N TYR A 120 -5.18 -3.46 -3.62
CA TYR A 120 -4.80 -3.34 -5.03
C TYR A 120 -3.77 -4.41 -5.43
N GLU A 121 -2.77 -4.67 -4.60
CA GLU A 121 -1.80 -5.75 -4.80
C GLU A 121 -2.50 -7.10 -4.94
N GLN A 122 -3.47 -7.39 -4.07
CA GLN A 122 -4.27 -8.61 -4.14
C GLN A 122 -5.10 -8.69 -5.42
N MET A 123 -5.69 -7.58 -5.87
CA MET A 123 -6.41 -7.50 -7.15
C MET A 123 -5.48 -7.84 -8.33
N VAL A 124 -4.29 -7.22 -8.40
CA VAL A 124 -3.29 -7.52 -9.45
C VAL A 124 -2.89 -8.98 -9.41
N ARG A 125 -2.60 -9.51 -8.22
CA ARG A 125 -2.23 -10.90 -8.03
C ARG A 125 -3.33 -11.85 -8.54
N ASN A 126 -4.59 -11.59 -8.21
CA ASN A 126 -5.73 -12.39 -8.69
C ASN A 126 -5.80 -12.41 -10.23
N VAL A 127 -5.48 -11.29 -10.89
CA VAL A 127 -5.39 -11.20 -12.35
C VAL A 127 -4.21 -12.03 -12.87
N GLN A 128 -3.04 -11.91 -12.26
CA GLN A 128 -1.84 -12.64 -12.67
C GLN A 128 -2.03 -14.16 -12.56
N VAL A 129 -2.66 -14.64 -11.48
CA VAL A 129 -2.99 -16.07 -11.31
C VAL A 129 -3.94 -16.54 -12.42
N LYS A 130 -5.02 -15.80 -12.68
CA LYS A 130 -5.97 -16.15 -13.76
C LYS A 130 -5.33 -16.09 -15.15
N TYR A 131 -4.37 -15.20 -15.35
CA TYR A 131 -3.56 -15.15 -16.56
C TYR A 131 -2.70 -16.40 -16.72
N LEU A 132 -2.04 -16.86 -15.65
CA LEU A 132 -1.24 -18.10 -15.65
C LEU A 132 -2.08 -19.35 -15.93
N ASP A 133 -3.38 -19.35 -15.60
CA ASP A 133 -4.30 -20.46 -15.87
C ASP A 133 -5.05 -20.31 -17.20
N ALA A 134 -4.97 -19.16 -17.87
CA ALA A 134 -5.74 -18.88 -19.08
C ALA A 134 -5.30 -19.76 -20.27
N SER A 135 -6.19 -19.95 -21.25
CA SER A 135 -5.83 -20.61 -22.51
C SER A 135 -4.80 -19.78 -23.31
N TRP A 136 -4.01 -20.42 -24.17
CA TRP A 136 -2.99 -19.75 -24.99
C TRP A 136 -3.52 -18.51 -25.74
N SER A 137 -4.72 -18.61 -26.33
CA SER A 137 -5.36 -17.49 -27.03
C SER A 137 -5.70 -16.32 -26.11
N LYS A 138 -6.22 -16.60 -24.90
CA LYS A 138 -6.53 -15.58 -23.89
C LYS A 138 -5.27 -14.94 -23.34
N ARG A 139 -4.21 -15.72 -23.10
CA ARG A 139 -2.89 -15.20 -22.67
C ARG A 139 -2.33 -14.24 -23.70
N ARG A 140 -2.34 -14.60 -24.99
CA ARG A 140 -1.84 -13.73 -26.05
C ARG A 140 -2.65 -12.45 -26.22
N ALA A 141 -3.97 -12.53 -26.09
CA ALA A 141 -4.82 -11.35 -26.09
C ALA A 141 -4.52 -10.42 -24.90
N TYR A 142 -4.35 -10.99 -23.70
CA TYR A 142 -3.97 -10.24 -22.51
C TYR A 142 -2.58 -9.60 -22.64
N GLU A 143 -1.56 -10.36 -23.04
CA GLU A 143 -0.19 -9.86 -23.27
C GLU A 143 -0.19 -8.68 -24.24
N LEU A 144 -0.92 -8.78 -25.36
CA LEU A 144 -1.01 -7.70 -26.35
C LEU A 144 -1.74 -6.49 -25.80
N ALA A 145 -2.89 -6.69 -25.15
CA ALA A 145 -3.68 -5.60 -24.57
C ALA A 145 -2.89 -4.85 -23.50
N MET A 146 -2.27 -5.57 -22.56
CA MET A 146 -1.44 -4.97 -21.52
C MET A 146 -0.21 -4.25 -22.10
N LYS A 147 0.42 -4.79 -23.15
CA LYS A 147 1.53 -4.10 -23.82
C LYS A 147 1.10 -2.75 -24.41
N ILE A 148 -0.10 -2.69 -24.99
CA ILE A 148 -0.68 -1.43 -25.50
C ILE A 148 -1.00 -0.49 -24.33
N GLY A 149 -1.72 -0.98 -23.32
CA GLY A 149 -2.13 -0.18 -22.16
C GLY A 149 -0.93 0.40 -21.42
N TYR A 150 0.11 -0.40 -21.18
CA TYR A 150 1.35 0.06 -20.56
C TYR A 150 2.04 1.15 -21.38
N HIS A 151 2.10 1.00 -22.70
CA HIS A 151 2.74 2.01 -23.54
C HIS A 151 1.97 3.33 -23.55
N VAL A 152 0.64 3.27 -23.55
CA VAL A 152 -0.22 4.46 -23.48
C VAL A 152 -0.09 5.14 -22.12
N ALA A 153 -0.17 4.37 -21.03
CA ALA A 153 0.03 4.88 -19.68
C ALA A 153 1.41 5.55 -19.53
N ASP A 154 2.49 4.95 -20.04
CA ASP A 154 3.83 5.55 -20.01
C ASP A 154 3.91 6.90 -20.74
N LEU A 155 3.18 7.04 -21.85
CA LEU A 155 3.09 8.31 -22.59
C LEU A 155 2.32 9.36 -21.79
N GLU A 156 1.23 8.96 -21.12
CA GLU A 156 0.44 9.83 -20.23
C GLU A 156 1.27 10.32 -19.05
N PHE A 157 1.96 9.42 -18.35
CA PHE A 157 2.84 9.77 -17.23
C PHE A 157 4.00 10.67 -17.66
N SER A 158 4.52 10.47 -18.87
CA SER A 158 5.57 11.32 -19.44
C SER A 158 5.04 12.67 -19.96
N LYS A 159 3.74 12.96 -19.81
CA LYS A 159 3.05 14.14 -20.37
C LYS A 159 3.28 14.30 -21.88
N LYS A 160 3.44 13.18 -22.60
CA LYS A 160 3.67 13.14 -24.05
C LYS A 160 2.36 12.97 -24.80
N SER A 161 2.22 13.62 -25.95
CA SER A 161 1.04 13.42 -26.81
C SER A 161 0.96 11.97 -27.30
N ILE A 162 -0.16 11.30 -27.03
CA ILE A 162 -0.43 9.95 -27.53
C ILE A 162 -0.81 10.01 -29.02
N PRO A 163 -0.06 9.36 -29.92
CA PRO A 163 -0.40 9.29 -31.34
C PRO A 163 -1.77 8.64 -31.58
N TRP A 164 -2.47 9.09 -32.63
CA TRP A 164 -3.84 8.64 -32.92
C TRP A 164 -3.98 7.12 -33.09
N TYR A 165 -2.97 6.47 -33.66
CA TYR A 165 -2.97 5.02 -33.87
C TYR A 165 -2.84 4.26 -32.55
N TRP A 166 -2.10 4.80 -31.57
CA TRP A 166 -2.04 4.23 -30.22
C TRP A 166 -3.37 4.41 -29.48
N LYS A 167 -4.06 5.54 -29.66
CA LYS A 167 -5.43 5.71 -29.14
C LYS A 167 -6.41 4.70 -29.74
N ALA A 168 -6.29 4.43 -31.05
CA ALA A 168 -7.13 3.43 -31.72
C ALA A 168 -6.82 1.99 -31.23
N LEU A 169 -5.54 1.66 -31.06
CA LEU A 169 -5.12 0.36 -30.51
C LEU A 169 -5.59 0.20 -29.06
N ASP A 170 -5.49 1.24 -28.25
CA ASP A 170 -5.95 1.23 -26.87
C ASP A 170 -7.47 1.09 -26.77
N PHE A 171 -8.22 1.77 -27.63
CA PHE A 171 -9.66 1.58 -27.74
C PHE A 171 -10.04 0.10 -28.04
N LEU A 172 -9.33 -0.54 -28.97
CA LEU A 172 -9.54 -1.96 -29.28
C LEU A 172 -9.13 -2.88 -28.12
N ALA A 173 -7.99 -2.61 -27.47
CA ALA A 173 -7.53 -3.35 -26.29
C ALA A 173 -8.52 -3.21 -25.12
N SER A 174 -9.08 -2.01 -24.96
CA SER A 174 -10.07 -1.69 -23.95
C SER A 174 -11.37 -2.45 -24.18
N MET A 175 -11.90 -2.45 -25.41
CA MET A 175 -13.09 -3.22 -25.76
C MET A 175 -12.89 -4.74 -25.61
N GLY A 176 -11.71 -5.25 -25.98
CA GLY A 176 -11.42 -6.69 -25.98
C GLY A 176 -11.11 -7.26 -24.60
N VAL A 177 -10.28 -6.55 -23.82
CA VAL A 177 -9.68 -7.05 -22.57
C VAL A 177 -9.85 -6.08 -21.40
N HIS A 178 -9.40 -4.81 -21.49
CA HIS A 178 -9.33 -3.97 -20.28
C HIS A 178 -10.69 -3.71 -19.64
N LYS A 179 -11.75 -3.48 -20.41
CA LYS A 179 -13.10 -3.28 -19.87
C LYS A 179 -13.60 -4.52 -19.12
N LYS A 180 -13.35 -5.72 -19.64
CA LYS A 180 -13.72 -6.98 -18.97
C LYS A 180 -12.89 -7.22 -17.72
N LEU A 181 -11.62 -6.80 -17.75
CA LEU A 181 -10.74 -6.91 -16.61
C LEU A 181 -11.16 -5.97 -15.49
N LYS A 182 -11.45 -4.70 -15.81
CA LYS A 182 -12.04 -3.73 -14.88
C LYS A 182 -13.35 -4.24 -14.29
N ASP A 183 -14.24 -4.76 -15.12
CA ASP A 183 -15.50 -5.35 -14.68
C ASP A 183 -15.32 -6.50 -13.71
N HIS A 184 -14.37 -7.37 -14.00
CA HIS A 184 -14.05 -8.49 -13.13
C HIS A 184 -13.50 -8.04 -11.76
N LEU A 185 -12.80 -6.90 -11.73
CA LEU A 185 -12.27 -6.29 -10.51
C LEU A 185 -13.31 -5.43 -9.77
N GLY A 186 -14.49 -5.19 -10.35
CA GLY A 186 -15.49 -4.26 -9.81
C GLY A 186 -15.19 -2.78 -10.08
N LEU A 187 -14.26 -2.50 -10.98
CA LEU A 187 -13.74 -1.16 -11.28
C LEU A 187 -14.31 -0.59 -12.59
N SER A 188 -15.45 -1.10 -13.07
CA SER A 188 -16.07 -0.67 -14.33
C SER A 188 -16.54 0.79 -14.29
N ARG A 189 -17.11 1.22 -13.15
CA ARG A 189 -17.68 2.57 -12.96
C ARG A 189 -16.77 3.50 -12.16
N ILE A 190 -15.60 3.03 -11.76
CA ILE A 190 -14.70 3.80 -10.90
C ILE A 190 -14.24 5.07 -11.62
N ARG A 191 -14.39 6.21 -10.95
CA ARG A 191 -13.89 7.50 -11.39
C ARG A 191 -12.61 7.84 -10.63
N ASP A 192 -12.70 7.76 -9.31
CA ASP A 192 -11.61 8.12 -8.41
C ASP A 192 -11.30 6.95 -7.48
N THR A 193 -10.04 6.54 -7.45
CA THR A 193 -9.60 5.54 -6.49
C THR A 193 -8.26 5.90 -5.87
N TYR A 194 -8.17 5.69 -4.55
CA TYR A 194 -7.07 6.21 -3.75
C TYR A 194 -6.37 5.10 -3.01
N THR A 195 -5.04 5.17 -2.97
CA THR A 195 -4.22 4.34 -2.11
C THR A 195 -3.37 5.15 -1.14
N GLY A 196 -3.33 4.70 0.11
CA GLY A 196 -2.65 5.38 1.20
C GLY A 196 -2.35 4.49 2.40
N GLY A 197 -1.65 5.03 3.38
CA GLY A 197 -1.25 4.33 4.61
C GLY A 197 0.02 3.47 4.47
N ALA A 198 0.44 3.17 3.24
CA ALA A 198 1.74 2.58 2.93
C ALA A 198 2.15 2.94 1.49
N ALA A 199 3.42 2.75 1.16
CA ALA A 199 3.89 2.86 -0.22
C ALA A 199 3.42 1.66 -1.05
N MET A 200 2.99 1.91 -2.29
CA MET A 200 2.66 0.88 -3.28
C MET A 200 3.72 0.89 -4.39
N GLY A 201 4.04 -0.29 -4.93
CA GLY A 201 5.04 -0.40 -5.99
C GLY A 201 4.60 0.31 -7.30
N PRO A 202 5.54 0.92 -8.06
CA PRO A 202 5.24 1.64 -9.30
C PRO A 202 4.55 0.76 -10.34
N ASP A 203 4.90 -0.53 -10.39
CA ASP A 203 4.32 -1.49 -11.32
C ASP A 203 2.83 -1.74 -11.06
N HIS A 204 2.37 -1.69 -9.80
CA HIS A 204 0.94 -1.76 -9.47
C HIS A 204 0.20 -0.54 -10.01
N PHE A 205 0.71 0.67 -9.76
CA PHE A 205 0.13 1.89 -10.33
C PHE A 205 0.03 1.78 -11.85
N ARG A 206 1.14 1.43 -12.49
CA ARG A 206 1.21 1.30 -13.94
C ARG A 206 0.21 0.28 -14.48
N PHE A 207 -0.03 -0.83 -13.78
CA PHE A 207 -1.05 -1.82 -14.14
C PHE A 207 -2.46 -1.23 -14.12
N PHE A 208 -2.86 -0.53 -13.05
CA PHE A 208 -4.20 0.05 -12.95
C PHE A 208 -4.44 1.13 -14.01
N HIS A 209 -3.46 1.98 -14.24
CA HIS A 209 -3.54 3.00 -15.30
C HIS A 209 -3.57 2.38 -16.70
N ALA A 210 -2.80 1.30 -16.95
CA ALA A 210 -2.84 0.58 -18.22
C ALA A 210 -4.21 -0.02 -18.55
N ILE A 211 -5.02 -0.35 -17.55
CA ILE A 211 -6.39 -0.83 -17.74
C ILE A 211 -7.44 0.29 -17.67
N GLY A 212 -6.99 1.55 -17.53
CA GLY A 212 -7.83 2.74 -17.46
C GLY A 212 -8.56 2.90 -16.12
N VAL A 213 -7.88 2.60 -15.02
CA VAL A 213 -8.29 2.93 -13.64
C VAL A 213 -7.40 4.06 -13.13
N ASN A 214 -8.02 5.17 -12.75
CA ASN A 214 -7.35 6.36 -12.24
C ASN A 214 -6.94 6.20 -10.75
N LEU A 215 -5.91 5.38 -10.51
CA LEU A 215 -5.39 5.13 -9.17
C LEU A 215 -4.44 6.24 -8.73
N LYS A 216 -4.79 6.93 -7.66
CA LYS A 216 -4.06 8.07 -7.07
C LYS A 216 -3.41 7.67 -5.76
N GLN A 217 -2.19 8.15 -5.52
CA GLN A 217 -1.58 8.06 -4.19
C GLN A 217 -2.01 9.24 -3.33
N ILE A 218 -2.16 8.98 -2.04
CA ILE A 218 -2.44 9.99 -1.03
C ILE A 218 -1.44 9.90 0.12
N TYR A 219 -1.18 11.03 0.78
CA TYR A 219 -0.44 11.08 2.03
C TYR A 219 -1.22 11.85 3.09
N GLY A 220 -1.20 11.31 4.30
CA GLY A 220 -2.07 11.74 5.37
C GLY A 220 -1.87 10.94 6.63
N GLN A 221 -2.42 11.46 7.73
CA GLN A 221 -2.36 10.86 9.05
C GLN A 221 -3.59 11.26 9.87
N THR A 222 -3.81 10.59 10.99
CA THR A 222 -4.95 10.87 11.89
C THR A 222 -4.94 12.31 12.40
N GLU A 223 -3.75 12.84 12.69
CA GLU A 223 -3.52 14.17 13.25
C GLU A 223 -3.90 15.31 12.28
N ILE A 224 -4.14 15.01 11.00
CA ILE A 224 -4.68 15.95 10.00
C ILE A 224 -6.06 15.52 9.49
N ALA A 225 -6.79 14.68 10.23
CA ALA A 225 -8.12 14.19 9.87
C ALA A 225 -8.21 13.37 8.57
N GLY A 226 -7.09 12.83 8.07
CA GLY A 226 -7.07 12.09 6.82
C GLY A 226 -5.99 12.59 5.88
N ILE A 227 -6.38 13.10 4.70
CA ILE A 227 -5.49 13.38 3.56
C ILE A 227 -4.90 14.80 3.63
N SER A 228 -3.60 14.95 3.46
CA SER A 228 -2.95 16.27 3.34
C SER A 228 -2.45 16.56 1.92
N VAL A 229 -2.13 15.50 1.17
CA VAL A 229 -1.52 15.55 -0.16
C VAL A 229 -2.13 14.43 -1.00
N LEU A 230 -2.44 14.71 -2.27
CA LEU A 230 -2.84 13.69 -3.24
C LEU A 230 -2.33 13.98 -4.65
N HIS A 231 -2.20 12.92 -5.44
CA HIS A 231 -2.10 13.02 -6.89
C HIS A 231 -3.37 13.61 -7.49
N ARG A 232 -3.22 14.37 -8.57
CA ARG A 232 -4.32 14.97 -9.32
C ARG A 232 -4.49 14.26 -10.67
N ASP A 233 -5.66 14.43 -11.28
CA ASP A 233 -5.92 13.92 -12.62
C ASP A 233 -4.87 14.42 -13.63
N GLY A 234 -4.28 13.48 -14.35
CA GLY A 234 -3.24 13.77 -15.34
C GLY A 234 -1.88 14.20 -14.76
N ASP A 235 -1.72 14.24 -13.43
CA ASP A 235 -0.46 14.60 -12.77
C ASP A 235 -0.11 13.57 -11.68
N ILE A 236 0.29 12.39 -12.16
CA ILE A 236 0.65 11.22 -11.35
C ILE A 236 2.11 10.87 -11.60
N LYS A 237 2.88 10.74 -10.51
CA LYS A 237 4.27 10.29 -10.52
C LYS A 237 4.45 9.18 -9.50
N PHE A 238 4.98 8.04 -9.93
CA PHE A 238 5.00 6.83 -9.12
C PHE A 238 5.79 6.92 -7.82
N ASP A 239 6.84 7.74 -7.79
CA ASP A 239 7.70 7.88 -6.61
C ASP A 239 7.25 9.02 -5.67
N THR A 240 6.07 9.60 -5.89
CA THR A 240 5.54 10.76 -5.13
C THR A 240 4.14 10.47 -4.62
N VAL A 241 3.65 11.30 -3.70
CA VAL A 241 2.26 11.25 -3.20
C VAL A 241 1.40 12.42 -3.71
N GLY A 242 1.94 13.23 -4.63
CA GLY A 242 1.25 14.35 -5.26
C GLY A 242 1.48 15.69 -4.58
N THR A 243 0.49 16.59 -4.68
CA THR A 243 0.60 17.98 -4.20
C THR A 243 -0.46 18.30 -3.15
N PRO A 244 -0.20 19.24 -2.21
CA PRO A 244 -1.10 19.52 -1.10
C PRO A 244 -2.54 19.82 -1.52
N ILE A 245 -3.51 19.44 -0.68
CA ILE A 245 -4.92 19.78 -0.90
C ILE A 245 -5.21 21.26 -0.65
N PRO A 246 -6.33 21.80 -1.13
CA PRO A 246 -6.75 23.15 -0.80
C PRO A 246 -6.67 23.41 0.71
N GLU A 247 -6.25 24.63 1.07
CA GLU A 247 -6.09 25.08 2.47
C GLU A 247 -5.08 24.28 3.30
N THR A 248 -4.27 23.43 2.67
CA THR A 248 -3.17 22.72 3.31
C THR A 248 -1.83 23.22 2.80
N GLU A 249 -1.00 23.73 3.70
CA GLU A 249 0.39 24.06 3.44
C GLU A 249 1.28 22.93 3.90
N VAL A 250 2.26 22.54 3.07
CA VAL A 250 3.28 21.55 3.40
C VAL A 250 4.66 22.16 3.24
N LYS A 251 5.54 21.93 4.22
CA LYS A 251 6.94 22.35 4.19
C LYS A 251 7.84 21.22 4.67
N ILE A 252 9.12 21.32 4.33
CA ILE A 252 10.17 20.42 4.78
C ILE A 252 11.10 21.19 5.71
N THR A 253 11.38 20.65 6.91
CA THR A 253 12.32 21.28 7.85
C THR A 253 13.77 21.10 7.36
N PRO A 254 14.75 21.85 7.91
CA PRO A 254 16.17 21.62 7.59
C PRO A 254 16.66 20.19 7.83
N GLU A 255 16.02 19.46 8.76
CA GLU A 255 16.31 18.06 9.10
C GLU A 255 15.61 17.06 8.15
N GLY A 256 14.75 17.54 7.26
CA GLY A 256 14.00 16.72 6.29
C GLY A 256 12.61 16.29 6.76
N GLU A 257 12.13 16.75 7.93
CA GLU A 257 10.79 16.40 8.43
C GLU A 257 9.69 17.09 7.61
N ILE A 258 8.62 16.36 7.32
CA ILE A 258 7.42 16.90 6.67
C ILE A 258 6.56 17.58 7.75
N ILE A 259 6.28 18.86 7.56
CA ILE A 259 5.37 19.61 8.43
C ILE A 259 4.19 20.15 7.62
N SER A 260 3.01 20.14 8.23
CA SER A 260 1.77 20.55 7.58
C SER A 260 0.99 21.58 8.40
N ARG A 261 0.31 22.51 7.74
CA ARG A 261 -0.64 23.43 8.38
C ARG A 261 -1.94 23.41 7.59
N SER A 262 -3.05 23.12 8.28
CA SER A 262 -4.37 22.96 7.66
C SER A 262 -5.46 23.18 8.72
N PRO A 263 -6.65 23.66 8.34
CA PRO A 263 -7.83 23.69 9.21
C PRO A 263 -8.26 22.28 9.67
N SER A 264 -7.80 21.22 9.00
CA SER A 264 -8.07 19.83 9.37
C SER A 264 -7.12 19.25 10.42
N VAL A 265 -6.13 20.03 10.88
CA VAL A 265 -5.24 19.61 11.96
C VAL A 265 -6.04 19.44 13.26
N PHE A 266 -5.83 18.30 13.92
CA PHE A 266 -6.45 17.93 15.19
C PHE A 266 -6.22 18.97 16.31
N GLN A 267 -7.05 18.90 17.35
CA GLN A 267 -6.95 19.81 18.51
C GLN A 267 -5.87 19.39 19.53
N GLY A 268 -5.24 18.24 19.30
CA GLY A 268 -4.23 17.66 20.18
C GLY A 268 -4.59 16.25 20.64
N TYR A 269 -3.77 15.72 21.55
CA TYR A 269 -3.95 14.40 22.12
C TYR A 269 -4.68 14.47 23.47
N TYR A 270 -5.67 13.59 23.65
CA TYR A 270 -6.48 13.49 24.86
C TYR A 270 -5.62 13.26 26.10
N LYS A 271 -5.64 14.22 27.04
CA LYS A 271 -4.88 14.19 28.30
C LYS A 271 -3.37 14.05 28.13
N MET A 272 -2.82 14.40 26.96
CA MET A 272 -1.38 14.31 26.67
C MET A 272 -0.85 15.66 26.16
N VAL A 273 -0.81 16.66 27.04
CA VAL A 273 -0.41 18.05 26.69
C VAL A 273 1.04 18.12 26.20
N GLU A 274 1.96 17.38 26.82
CA GLU A 274 3.37 17.36 26.41
C GLU A 274 3.55 16.83 25.00
N GLU A 275 2.92 15.69 24.67
CA GLU A 275 2.97 15.12 23.32
C GLU A 275 2.26 16.02 22.31
N THR A 276 1.16 16.67 22.70
CA THR A 276 0.47 17.66 21.87
C THR A 276 1.40 18.82 21.51
N THR A 277 2.12 19.37 22.49
CA THR A 277 3.05 20.49 22.28
C THR A 277 4.27 20.07 21.45
N LYS A 278 4.68 18.80 21.53
CA LYS A 278 5.75 18.27 20.66
C LYS A 278 5.29 18.11 19.22
N THR A 279 4.05 17.72 18.99
CA THR A 279 3.49 17.46 17.65
C THR A 279 2.94 18.72 16.98
N LEU A 280 2.37 19.65 17.73
CA LEU A 280 1.87 20.95 17.26
C LEU A 280 2.78 22.08 17.73
N ARG A 281 3.54 22.67 16.81
CA ARG A 281 4.45 23.79 17.10
C ARG A 281 4.13 24.97 16.19
N ASP A 282 3.85 26.13 16.77
CA ASP A 282 3.59 27.36 16.01
C ASP A 282 2.51 27.22 14.91
N GLY A 283 1.49 26.39 15.16
CA GLY A 283 0.41 26.09 14.21
C GLY A 283 0.78 25.09 13.10
N TRP A 284 1.97 24.49 13.16
CA TRP A 284 2.42 23.41 12.27
C TRP A 284 2.31 22.06 12.96
N LEU A 285 1.75 21.10 12.24
CA LEU A 285 1.77 19.68 12.56
C LEU A 285 3.10 19.08 12.10
N HIS A 286 3.90 18.63 13.06
CA HIS A 286 5.09 17.83 12.85
C HIS A 286 4.71 16.36 12.68
N SER A 287 4.87 15.81 11.47
CA SER A 287 4.43 14.44 11.17
C SER A 287 5.34 13.35 11.71
N GLY A 288 6.63 13.64 11.95
CA GLY A 288 7.65 12.63 12.19
C GLY A 288 8.03 11.80 10.96
N ASP A 289 7.46 12.10 9.78
CA ASP A 289 7.83 11.49 8.50
C ASP A 289 8.84 12.37 7.77
N THR A 290 9.70 11.78 6.94
CA THR A 290 10.76 12.49 6.22
C THR A 290 10.40 12.58 4.75
N GLY A 291 10.78 13.66 4.09
CA GLY A 291 10.50 13.79 2.67
C GLY A 291 11.21 14.96 2.05
N PHE A 292 10.95 15.15 0.77
CA PHE A 292 11.32 16.34 0.05
C PHE A 292 10.25 16.69 -0.96
N ILE A 293 10.24 17.95 -1.38
CA ILE A 293 9.38 18.41 -2.46
C ILE A 293 10.25 18.47 -3.72
N ASP A 294 9.81 17.81 -4.79
CA ASP A 294 10.53 17.79 -6.06
C ASP A 294 10.40 19.12 -6.82
N ALA A 295 11.10 19.23 -7.96
CA ALA A 295 11.12 20.47 -8.76
C ALA A 295 9.75 20.84 -9.36
N GLU A 296 8.81 19.90 -9.44
CA GLU A 296 7.44 20.13 -9.93
C GLU A 296 6.44 20.31 -8.77
N GLY A 297 6.92 20.39 -7.52
CA GLY A 297 6.10 20.63 -6.34
C GLY A 297 5.46 19.38 -5.73
N HIS A 298 5.80 18.18 -6.22
CA HIS A 298 5.28 16.93 -5.68
C HIS A 298 6.03 16.53 -4.41
N LEU A 299 5.30 16.09 -3.40
CA LEU A 299 5.87 15.53 -2.18
C LEU A 299 6.34 14.11 -2.45
N VAL A 300 7.60 13.83 -2.14
CA VAL A 300 8.13 12.49 -2.01
C VAL A 300 8.25 12.19 -0.53
N VAL A 301 7.52 11.16 -0.10
CA VAL A 301 7.56 10.71 1.30
C VAL A 301 8.56 9.57 1.38
N PHE A 302 9.62 9.79 2.14
CA PHE A 302 10.42 8.71 2.67
C PHE A 302 9.74 8.23 3.95
N ASP A 303 9.68 6.92 4.15
CA ASP A 303 9.11 6.34 5.37
C ASP A 303 9.71 7.01 6.62
N ARG A 304 9.05 6.86 7.76
CA ARG A 304 9.45 7.43 9.06
C ARG A 304 10.96 7.46 9.19
N THR A 305 11.54 8.55 9.68
CA THR A 305 13.00 8.73 9.81
C THR A 305 13.71 7.56 10.51
N LYS A 306 12.97 6.77 11.30
CA LYS A 306 13.42 5.56 12.00
C LYS A 306 13.48 4.28 11.13
N ASP A 307 12.77 4.22 10.01
CA ASP A 307 12.62 3.03 9.16
C ASP A 307 13.51 3.09 7.88
N VAL A 308 14.18 4.22 7.62
CA VAL A 308 15.23 4.36 6.58
C VAL A 308 16.54 3.75 7.08
N MET A 309 17.11 2.84 6.29
CA MET A 309 18.37 2.17 6.63
C MET A 309 19.55 2.90 5.98
N THR A 310 20.71 2.82 6.62
CA THR A 310 21.95 3.45 6.12
C THR A 310 22.99 2.37 5.86
N LEU A 311 23.49 2.28 4.64
CA LEU A 311 24.61 1.41 4.28
C LEU A 311 25.89 1.87 5.00
N SER A 312 26.91 1.02 5.05
CA SER A 312 28.19 1.32 5.70
C SER A 312 28.94 2.51 5.08
N ASP A 313 28.59 2.90 3.85
CA ASP A 313 29.14 4.06 3.14
C ASP A 313 28.36 5.37 3.39
N GLY A 314 27.31 5.33 4.24
CA GLY A 314 26.44 6.46 4.54
C GLY A 314 25.25 6.63 3.59
N THR A 315 25.14 5.80 2.55
CA THR A 315 24.02 5.86 1.60
C THR A 315 22.73 5.37 2.26
N LYS A 316 21.65 6.14 2.10
CA LYS A 316 20.34 5.78 2.64
C LYS A 316 19.51 4.99 1.63
N PHE A 317 18.77 3.99 2.10
CA PHE A 317 17.78 3.27 1.30
C PHE A 317 16.54 2.93 2.14
N ALA A 318 15.39 2.83 1.48
CA ALA A 318 14.14 2.43 2.11
C ALA A 318 13.88 0.93 1.86
N PRO A 319 13.98 0.06 2.88
CA PRO A 319 13.81 -1.39 2.69
C PRO A 319 12.39 -1.74 2.21
N GLN A 320 11.36 -1.06 2.73
CA GLN A 320 9.97 -1.31 2.35
C GLN A 320 9.71 -1.03 0.86
N TYR A 321 10.37 -0.03 0.27
CA TYR A 321 10.23 0.27 -1.16
C TYR A 321 10.66 -0.92 -2.02
N LEU A 322 11.79 -1.56 -1.67
CA LEU A 322 12.30 -2.75 -2.34
C LEU A 322 11.38 -3.96 -2.13
N GLU A 323 10.90 -4.14 -0.90
CA GLU A 323 10.00 -5.24 -0.53
C GLU A 323 8.68 -5.17 -1.30
N THR A 324 8.01 -4.02 -1.31
CA THR A 324 6.74 -3.83 -2.03
C THR A 324 6.92 -4.00 -3.53
N ARG A 325 8.04 -3.56 -4.10
CA ARG A 325 8.28 -3.71 -5.54
C ARG A 325 8.46 -5.17 -5.95
N LEU A 326 9.19 -5.97 -5.17
CA LEU A 326 9.32 -7.40 -5.42
C LEU A 326 8.00 -8.17 -5.26
N LYS A 327 7.12 -7.73 -4.34
CA LYS A 327 5.78 -8.29 -4.15
C LYS A 327 4.82 -8.07 -5.32
N PHE A 328 5.18 -7.24 -6.31
CA PHE A 328 4.48 -7.18 -7.59
C PHE A 328 4.53 -8.51 -8.35
N SER A 329 5.57 -9.31 -8.12
CA SER A 329 5.70 -10.62 -8.71
C SER A 329 4.70 -11.60 -8.08
N PRO A 330 3.89 -12.33 -8.87
CA PRO A 330 2.92 -13.29 -8.33
C PRO A 330 3.60 -14.47 -7.62
N TYR A 331 4.89 -14.69 -7.86
CA TYR A 331 5.67 -15.78 -7.29
C TYR A 331 6.22 -15.46 -5.88
N ILE A 332 6.20 -14.19 -5.48
CA ILE A 332 6.80 -13.70 -4.23
C ILE A 332 5.69 -13.25 -3.29
N LYS A 333 5.62 -13.88 -2.11
CA LYS A 333 4.61 -13.56 -1.09
C LYS A 333 5.09 -12.50 -0.11
N ASP A 334 6.27 -12.74 0.47
CA ASP A 334 6.88 -11.85 1.44
C ASP A 334 8.38 -11.65 1.15
N VAL A 335 8.89 -10.48 1.52
CA VAL A 335 10.28 -10.08 1.27
C VAL A 335 10.80 -9.40 2.52
N TRP A 336 12.02 -9.71 2.88
CA TRP A 336 12.78 -9.00 3.90
C TRP A 336 14.06 -8.45 3.28
N ALA A 337 14.11 -7.13 3.08
CA ALA A 337 15.31 -6.43 2.63
C ALA A 337 16.22 -6.11 3.82
N ILE A 338 17.53 -6.36 3.63
CA ILE A 338 18.57 -6.23 4.66
C ILE A 338 19.70 -5.38 4.09
N GLY A 339 20.19 -4.42 4.86
CA GLY A 339 21.34 -3.60 4.45
C GLY A 339 21.83 -2.60 5.49
N ASP A 340 21.16 -2.47 6.64
CA ASP A 340 21.54 -1.47 7.64
C ASP A 340 22.95 -1.73 8.21
N SER A 341 23.81 -0.72 8.16
CA SER A 341 25.24 -0.80 8.48
C SER A 341 26.00 -1.89 7.70
N ARG A 342 25.55 -2.23 6.49
CA ARG A 342 26.17 -3.24 5.61
C ARG A 342 26.67 -2.63 4.29
N PRO A 343 27.59 -3.30 3.56
CA PRO A 343 28.18 -2.75 2.33
C PRO A 343 27.24 -2.72 1.12
N TYR A 344 26.12 -3.45 1.14
CA TYR A 344 25.16 -3.51 0.04
C TYR A 344 23.83 -4.10 0.54
N VAL A 345 22.78 -3.97 -0.27
CA VAL A 345 21.45 -4.54 0.05
C VAL A 345 21.37 -6.01 -0.37
N THR A 346 20.79 -6.84 0.50
CA THR A 346 20.44 -8.25 0.27
C THR A 346 18.98 -8.50 0.62
N SER A 347 18.44 -9.67 0.24
CA SER A 347 17.04 -10.00 0.56
C SER A 347 16.81 -11.46 0.90
N VAL A 348 15.88 -11.71 1.82
CA VAL A 348 15.27 -13.02 2.06
C VAL A 348 13.88 -13.03 1.40
N ILE A 349 13.62 -14.04 0.58
CA ILE A 349 12.40 -14.16 -0.22
C ILE A 349 11.54 -15.32 0.29
N CYS A 350 10.27 -15.06 0.60
CA CYS A 350 9.27 -16.08 0.84
C CYS A 350 8.44 -16.24 -0.45
N ILE A 351 8.52 -17.40 -1.09
CA ILE A 351 7.72 -17.69 -2.27
C ILE A 351 6.25 -17.85 -1.91
N ASP A 352 5.36 -17.61 -2.87
CA ASP A 352 3.96 -17.95 -2.71
C ASP A 352 3.71 -19.42 -3.04
N TYR A 353 3.37 -20.23 -2.03
CA TYR A 353 3.29 -21.68 -2.18
C TYR A 353 2.32 -22.12 -3.27
N SER A 354 1.13 -21.53 -3.30
CA SER A 354 0.07 -21.92 -4.22
C SER A 354 0.42 -21.55 -5.66
N VAL A 355 0.91 -20.32 -5.89
CA VAL A 355 1.23 -19.85 -7.24
C VAL A 355 2.48 -20.54 -7.79
N VAL A 356 3.53 -20.65 -6.99
CA VAL A 356 4.76 -21.34 -7.41
C VAL A 356 4.53 -22.84 -7.58
N GLY A 357 3.66 -23.44 -6.75
CA GLY A 357 3.22 -24.82 -6.89
C GLY A 357 2.58 -25.09 -8.25
N ASN A 358 1.56 -24.31 -8.62
CA ASN A 358 0.92 -24.41 -9.93
C ASN A 358 1.92 -24.18 -11.09
N TRP A 359 2.86 -23.24 -10.92
CA TRP A 359 3.90 -22.98 -11.92
C TRP A 359 4.84 -24.18 -12.12
N ALA A 360 5.17 -24.89 -11.04
CA ALA A 360 6.01 -26.08 -11.02
C ALA A 360 5.27 -27.27 -11.65
N GLU A 361 4.02 -27.50 -11.25
CA GLU A 361 3.16 -28.55 -11.84
C GLU A 361 2.99 -28.38 -13.34
N ALA A 362 2.74 -27.14 -13.82
CA ALA A 362 2.63 -26.84 -15.25
C ALA A 362 3.91 -27.14 -16.06
N ARG A 363 5.04 -27.34 -15.38
CA ARG A 363 6.34 -27.71 -15.97
C ARG A 363 6.75 -29.14 -15.65
N ASN A 364 5.85 -29.93 -15.07
CA ASN A 364 6.11 -31.30 -14.61
C ASN A 364 7.26 -31.38 -13.59
N ILE A 365 7.38 -30.38 -12.73
CA ILE A 365 8.34 -30.36 -11.63
C ILE A 365 7.63 -30.94 -10.40
N ALA A 366 8.06 -32.11 -9.95
CA ALA A 366 7.48 -32.78 -8.78
C ALA A 366 8.07 -32.20 -7.47
N TYR A 367 7.20 -31.95 -6.49
CA TYR A 367 7.55 -31.54 -5.14
C TYR A 367 6.50 -32.06 -4.16
N THR A 368 6.84 -32.18 -2.88
CA THR A 368 5.94 -32.70 -1.84
C THR A 368 5.62 -31.70 -0.73
N SER A 369 6.43 -30.66 -0.59
CA SER A 369 6.32 -29.70 0.51
C SER A 369 6.86 -28.32 0.14
N TYR A 370 6.51 -27.30 0.93
CA TYR A 370 7.03 -25.94 0.79
C TYR A 370 8.57 -25.89 0.88
N PRO A 371 9.21 -26.47 1.91
CA PRO A 371 10.67 -26.40 2.02
C PRO A 371 11.35 -26.99 0.79
N GLU A 372 10.87 -28.14 0.30
CA GLU A 372 11.40 -28.74 -0.93
C GLU A 372 11.25 -27.82 -2.13
N LEU A 373 10.04 -27.32 -2.40
CA LEU A 373 9.74 -26.44 -3.53
C LEU A 373 10.58 -25.16 -3.51
N SER A 374 10.65 -24.49 -2.35
CA SER A 374 11.39 -23.23 -2.18
C SER A 374 12.88 -23.36 -2.47
N GLN A 375 13.45 -24.55 -2.24
CA GLN A 375 14.88 -24.80 -2.39
C GLN A 375 15.28 -25.38 -3.76
N MET A 376 14.32 -25.64 -4.65
CA MET A 376 14.61 -26.18 -5.98
C MET A 376 15.37 -25.16 -6.85
N PRO A 377 16.37 -25.60 -7.64
CA PRO A 377 17.12 -24.71 -8.54
C PRO A 377 16.24 -23.89 -9.50
N GLU A 378 15.15 -24.49 -9.99
CA GLU A 378 14.19 -23.86 -10.90
C GLU A 378 13.47 -22.69 -10.25
N ILE A 379 13.16 -22.79 -8.94
CA ILE A 379 12.50 -21.73 -8.18
C ILE A 379 13.48 -20.62 -7.82
N TYR A 380 14.72 -20.95 -7.51
CA TYR A 380 15.78 -19.95 -7.37
C TYR A 380 15.99 -19.14 -8.66
N GLU A 381 16.02 -19.80 -9.82
CA GLU A 381 16.13 -19.11 -11.11
C GLU A 381 14.87 -18.30 -11.47
N LEU A 382 13.69 -18.75 -11.05
CA LEU A 382 12.45 -17.99 -11.17
C LEU A 382 12.54 -16.68 -10.38
N VAL A 383 12.84 -16.76 -9.07
CA VAL A 383 12.96 -15.59 -8.19
C VAL A 383 14.09 -14.66 -8.65
N LYS A 384 15.23 -15.22 -9.06
CA LYS A 384 16.36 -14.45 -9.58
C LYS A 384 15.98 -13.59 -10.79
N LYS A 385 15.14 -14.10 -11.70
CA LYS A 385 14.66 -13.34 -12.87
C LYS A 385 13.80 -12.14 -12.43
N GLU A 386 12.96 -12.31 -11.43
CA GLU A 386 12.12 -11.23 -10.87
C GLU A 386 12.99 -10.15 -10.23
N ILE A 387 14.02 -10.52 -9.45
CA ILE A 387 14.95 -9.58 -8.85
C ILE A 387 15.78 -8.85 -9.91
N ILE A 388 16.28 -9.55 -10.95
CA ILE A 388 16.99 -8.92 -12.07
C ILE A 388 16.10 -7.90 -12.77
N GLN A 389 14.83 -8.25 -13.00
CA GLN A 389 13.89 -7.36 -13.66
C GLN A 389 13.64 -6.09 -12.83
N MET A 390 13.47 -6.23 -11.51
CA MET A 390 13.34 -5.09 -10.61
C MET A 390 14.62 -4.23 -10.56
N ASN A 391 15.79 -4.86 -10.46
CA ASN A 391 17.08 -4.16 -10.33
C ASN A 391 17.38 -3.24 -11.53
N LYS A 392 16.79 -3.46 -12.71
CA LYS A 392 16.97 -2.59 -13.89
C LYS A 392 16.56 -1.14 -13.63
N ASP A 393 15.56 -0.95 -12.79
CA ASP A 393 14.93 0.34 -12.53
C ASP A 393 15.34 0.94 -11.18
N LEU A 394 16.33 0.35 -10.50
CA LEU A 394 16.83 0.82 -9.21
C LEU A 394 18.19 1.52 -9.35
N PRO A 395 18.45 2.55 -8.53
CA PRO A 395 19.79 3.11 -8.38
C PRO A 395 20.80 2.02 -8.00
N PRO A 396 22.06 2.06 -8.47
CA PRO A 396 23.06 1.01 -8.22
C PRO A 396 23.22 0.62 -6.75
N VAL A 397 23.06 1.58 -5.85
CA VAL A 397 23.20 1.42 -4.39
C VAL A 397 22.01 0.69 -3.74
N ALA A 398 20.83 0.75 -4.35
CA ALA A 398 19.61 0.12 -3.85
C ALA A 398 19.35 -1.27 -4.49
N LYS A 399 20.19 -1.68 -5.45
CA LYS A 399 20.08 -2.99 -6.10
C LYS A 399 20.37 -4.11 -5.11
N ILE A 400 19.52 -5.13 -5.14
CA ILE A 400 19.73 -6.33 -4.36
C ILE A 400 20.89 -7.10 -4.99
N LYS A 401 21.97 -7.33 -4.23
CA LYS A 401 23.15 -8.06 -4.71
C LYS A 401 23.08 -9.56 -4.50
N LYS A 402 22.54 -9.98 -3.36
CA LYS A 402 22.44 -11.39 -2.95
C LYS A 402 21.06 -11.66 -2.39
N PHE A 403 20.54 -12.85 -2.63
CA PHE A 403 19.29 -13.30 -2.03
C PHE A 403 19.30 -14.78 -1.69
N VAL A 404 18.29 -15.17 -0.93
CA VAL A 404 18.01 -16.55 -0.54
C VAL A 404 16.49 -16.76 -0.49
N ASN A 405 16.02 -17.97 -0.82
CA ASN A 405 14.62 -18.34 -0.62
C ASN A 405 14.46 -18.93 0.78
N LEU A 406 13.55 -18.40 1.59
CA LEU A 406 13.25 -18.95 2.90
C LEU A 406 12.51 -20.29 2.74
N TYR A 407 12.81 -21.23 3.63
CA TYR A 407 12.25 -22.58 3.65
C TYR A 407 10.84 -22.66 4.26
N LYS A 408 10.29 -21.53 4.67
CA LYS A 408 8.93 -21.36 5.16
C LYS A 408 8.44 -19.94 4.85
N GLU A 409 7.13 -19.72 4.97
CA GLU A 409 6.57 -18.37 4.95
C GLU A 409 6.71 -17.69 6.32
N PHE A 410 6.67 -16.35 6.35
CA PHE A 410 6.63 -15.62 7.62
C PHE A 410 5.25 -15.73 8.27
N ASP A 411 5.25 -15.91 9.58
CA ASP A 411 4.03 -16.09 10.36
C ASP A 411 3.92 -15.08 11.52
N ALA A 412 2.71 -14.63 11.81
CA ALA A 412 2.44 -13.75 12.94
C ALA A 412 2.53 -14.48 14.29
N ASP A 413 2.19 -15.77 14.31
CA ASP A 413 2.24 -16.57 15.54
C ASP A 413 3.67 -17.00 15.89
N ASP A 414 4.58 -17.04 14.91
CA ASP A 414 6.03 -17.14 15.12
C ASP A 414 6.68 -15.83 15.57
N GLU A 415 5.89 -14.78 15.83
CA GLU A 415 6.33 -13.42 16.16
C GLU A 415 7.15 -12.71 15.07
N GLU A 416 7.16 -13.24 13.84
CA GLU A 416 7.89 -12.66 12.71
C GLU A 416 7.12 -11.51 12.08
N LEU A 417 5.79 -11.61 12.09
CA LEU A 417 4.88 -10.57 11.63
C LEU A 417 4.02 -10.03 12.79
N THR A 418 3.56 -8.78 12.69
CA THR A 418 2.43 -8.30 13.49
C THR A 418 1.13 -8.94 12.99
N ARG A 419 0.04 -8.85 13.77
CA ARG A 419 -1.31 -9.24 13.30
C ARG A 419 -1.77 -8.47 12.05
N THR A 420 -1.20 -7.29 11.83
CA THR A 420 -1.38 -6.50 10.59
C THR A 420 -0.41 -6.89 9.46
N ARG A 421 0.34 -7.98 9.62
CA ARG A 421 1.37 -8.49 8.70
C ARG A 421 2.56 -7.56 8.45
N LYS A 422 2.92 -6.69 9.40
CA LYS A 422 4.17 -5.90 9.35
C LYS A 422 5.34 -6.73 9.90
N LEU A 423 6.47 -6.76 9.19
CA LEU A 423 7.65 -7.53 9.61
C LEU A 423 8.30 -6.95 10.88
N ARG A 424 8.52 -7.80 11.89
CA ARG A 424 9.25 -7.46 13.13
C ARG A 424 10.75 -7.60 12.92
N ARG A 425 11.35 -6.67 12.15
CA ARG A 425 12.74 -6.73 11.66
C ARG A 425 13.78 -7.13 12.71
N ALA A 426 13.79 -6.47 13.88
CA ALA A 426 14.78 -6.77 14.93
C ALA A 426 14.68 -8.21 15.45
N PHE A 427 13.46 -8.75 15.58
CA PHE A 427 13.24 -10.13 16.01
C PHE A 427 13.64 -11.13 14.92
N VAL A 428 13.26 -10.85 13.67
CA VAL A 428 13.58 -11.68 12.50
C VAL A 428 15.10 -11.71 12.27
N GLU A 429 15.78 -10.56 12.44
CA GLU A 429 17.24 -10.47 12.32
C GLU A 429 17.97 -11.31 13.37
N GLU A 430 17.50 -11.28 14.62
CA GLU A 430 18.04 -12.13 15.69
C GLU A 430 17.78 -13.62 15.40
N ARG A 431 16.55 -13.99 15.05
CA ARG A 431 16.14 -15.37 14.78
C ARG A 431 16.90 -15.98 13.59
N TYR A 432 17.15 -15.20 12.54
CA TYR A 432 17.76 -15.65 11.30
C TYR A 432 19.20 -15.15 11.10
N LYS A 433 19.94 -14.88 12.18
CA LYS A 433 21.35 -14.43 12.14
C LYS A 433 22.23 -15.25 11.20
N ASN A 434 22.06 -16.57 11.16
CA ASN A 434 22.86 -17.44 10.29
C ASN A 434 22.63 -17.15 8.80
N ILE A 435 21.37 -16.85 8.42
CA ILE A 435 21.01 -16.46 7.06
C ILE A 435 21.62 -15.10 6.72
N VAL A 436 21.50 -14.13 7.63
CA VAL A 436 22.07 -12.79 7.47
C VAL A 436 23.59 -12.88 7.27
N ASN A 437 24.29 -13.62 8.12
CA ASN A 437 25.74 -13.82 8.01
C ASN A 437 26.12 -14.51 6.68
N GLY A 438 25.34 -15.51 6.26
CA GLY A 438 25.52 -16.18 4.97
C GLY A 438 25.45 -15.22 3.79
N LEU A 439 24.45 -14.34 3.75
CA LEU A 439 24.26 -13.33 2.70
C LEU A 439 25.43 -12.33 2.57
N TYR A 440 26.19 -12.11 3.66
CA TYR A 440 27.35 -11.20 3.69
C TYR A 440 28.71 -11.92 3.73
N SER A 441 28.72 -13.23 3.55
CA SER A 441 29.95 -14.02 3.45
C SER A 441 30.10 -14.64 2.07
N ASP A 442 31.21 -15.34 1.85
CA ASP A 442 31.50 -16.06 0.60
C ASP A 442 30.89 -17.47 0.56
N THR A 443 30.04 -17.82 1.55
CA THR A 443 29.35 -19.11 1.59
C THR A 443 28.26 -19.20 0.53
N GLN A 444 28.22 -20.31 -0.21
CA GLN A 444 27.16 -20.60 -1.18
C GLN A 444 25.92 -21.23 -0.55
N ASN A 445 26.05 -21.84 0.63
CA ASN A 445 24.96 -22.50 1.34
C ASN A 445 24.94 -22.08 2.81
N VAL A 446 23.74 -21.87 3.35
CA VAL A 446 23.49 -21.66 4.77
C VAL A 446 22.72 -22.86 5.30
N HIS A 447 23.35 -23.61 6.20
CA HIS A 447 22.72 -24.74 6.87
C HIS A 447 21.75 -24.23 7.95
N MET A 448 20.48 -24.57 7.81
CA MET A 448 19.45 -24.29 8.79
C MET A 448 19.06 -25.57 9.52
N ASP A 449 19.12 -25.52 10.84
CA ASP A 449 18.69 -26.58 11.75
C ASP A 449 17.76 -25.92 12.78
N THR A 450 16.45 -26.08 12.61
CA THR A 450 15.46 -25.34 13.39
C THR A 450 14.20 -26.17 13.63
N ASN A 451 13.60 -25.96 14.79
CA ASN A 451 12.29 -26.50 15.13
C ASN A 451 11.20 -25.49 14.77
N ILE A 452 10.21 -25.93 13.99
CA ILE A 452 8.97 -25.18 13.76
C ILE A 452 7.86 -25.81 14.59
N THR A 453 7.15 -25.00 15.35
CA THR A 453 5.96 -25.42 16.09
C THR A 453 4.72 -24.96 15.32
N TYR A 454 3.90 -25.91 14.87
CA TYR A 454 2.63 -25.64 14.19
C TYR A 454 1.52 -25.28 15.18
N GLU A 455 0.43 -24.68 14.70
CA GLU A 455 -0.74 -24.26 15.48
C GLU A 455 -1.35 -25.39 16.34
N ASP A 456 -1.22 -26.64 15.89
CA ASP A 456 -1.72 -27.82 16.61
C ASP A 456 -0.72 -28.39 17.63
N GLY A 457 0.38 -27.67 17.90
CA GLY A 457 1.42 -28.03 18.85
C GLY A 457 2.47 -29.01 18.31
N ARG A 458 2.37 -29.45 17.04
CA ARG A 458 3.40 -30.31 16.45
C ARG A 458 4.70 -29.55 16.24
N VAL A 459 5.79 -30.12 16.74
CA VAL A 459 7.15 -29.60 16.48
C VAL A 459 7.78 -30.42 15.35
N ILE A 460 8.03 -29.79 14.22
CA ILE A 460 8.76 -30.38 13.10
C ILE A 460 10.18 -29.84 13.11
N HIS A 461 11.13 -30.77 13.11
CA HIS A 461 12.54 -30.45 12.94
C HIS A 461 12.85 -30.27 11.45
N ILE A 462 13.26 -29.07 11.05
CA ILE A 462 13.67 -28.76 9.69
C ILE A 462 15.18 -28.66 9.64
N LYS A 463 15.78 -29.56 8.86
CA LYS A 463 17.15 -29.44 8.37
C LYS A 463 17.11 -29.13 6.89
N THR A 464 17.61 -27.97 6.50
CA THR A 464 17.58 -27.55 5.10
C THR A 464 18.78 -26.65 4.78
N ASP A 465 19.23 -26.74 3.55
CA ASP A 465 20.36 -25.97 3.05
C ASP A 465 19.81 -24.88 2.14
N LEU A 466 20.03 -23.63 2.55
CA LEU A 466 19.60 -22.48 1.78
C LEU A 466 20.71 -22.01 0.87
N LYS A 467 20.46 -21.92 -0.42
CA LYS A 467 21.43 -21.42 -1.40
C LYS A 467 21.47 -19.91 -1.40
N VAL A 468 22.66 -19.34 -1.24
CA VAL A 468 22.89 -17.91 -1.41
C VAL A 468 23.24 -17.67 -2.88
N LEU A 469 22.39 -16.94 -3.58
CA LEU A 469 22.64 -16.59 -4.99
C LEU A 469 22.99 -15.12 -5.15
N GLU A 470 23.99 -14.88 -5.98
CA GLU A 470 24.32 -13.55 -6.47
C GLU A 470 23.43 -13.14 -7.63
N VAL A 471 23.04 -11.88 -7.62
CA VAL A 471 22.23 -11.25 -8.65
C VAL A 471 23.14 -10.37 -9.52
N PRO A 472 23.16 -10.58 -10.84
CA PRO A 472 23.87 -9.71 -11.77
C PRO A 472 23.44 -8.24 -11.58
N GLN A 473 24.42 -7.34 -11.61
CA GLN A 473 24.22 -5.91 -11.36
C GLN A 473 23.81 -5.13 -12.60
#